data_AF-A0A8J6XRZ7-F1
#
_entry.id   AF-A0A8J6XRZ7-F1
#
_cell.length_a   1.000
_cell.length_b   1.000
_cell.length_c   1.000
_cell.angle_alpha   90.00
_cell.angle_beta   90.00
_cell.angle_gamma   90.00
#
_symmetry.space_group_name_H-M   'P 1'
#
loop_
_entity.id
_entity.type
_entity.pdbx_description
1 polymer ?
#
loop_
_entity_poly.entity_id
_entity_poly.type
_entity_poly.pdbx_seq_one_letter_code
_entity_poly.pdbx_strand_id
1 'polypeptide(L)' 'MRLKRWESPRREGRNDKGRGGSARQRQLKKQQQVLRKRLKEDNQKDNNKGNQKGGDKLIFPLIFL' A
#
# COMPACT_ATOMS: atom_id res chain seq x y z
N MET A 1 10.83 1.66 29.05
CA MET A 1 10.43 3.08 29.23
C MET A 1 9.17 3.13 30.08
N ARG A 2 9.11 3.99 31.11
CA ARG A 2 7.89 4.25 31.89
C ARG A 2 7.06 5.32 31.18
N LEU A 3 5.76 5.08 30.95
CA LEU A 3 4.84 6.06 30.35
C LEU A 3 4.58 7.25 31.30
N LYS A 4 4.30 8.43 30.74
CA LYS A 4 3.93 9.61 31.54
C LYS A 4 2.50 9.45 32.12
N ARG A 5 2.19 10.11 33.25
CA ARG A 5 0.87 9.96 33.93
C ARG A 5 -0.35 10.36 33.09
N TRP A 6 -0.18 11.29 32.16
CA TRP A 6 -1.21 11.70 31.20
C TRP A 6 -1.20 10.86 29.92
N GLU A 7 -0.25 9.93 29.82
CA GLU A 7 -0.17 8.94 28.78
C GLU A 7 -0.95 7.70 29.22
N SER A 8 -2.23 7.65 28.85
CA SER A 8 -3.04 6.44 28.96
C SER A 8 -2.25 5.28 28.31
N PRO A 9 -2.08 4.10 28.95
CA PRO A 9 -1.35 2.98 28.38
C PRO A 9 -1.80 2.73 26.95
N ARG A 10 -1.03 3.22 25.97
CA ARG A 10 -1.42 3.19 24.57
C ARG A 10 -1.23 1.76 24.12
N ARG A 11 -2.24 0.92 24.36
CA ARG A 11 -2.33 -0.41 23.78
C ARG A 11 -2.24 -0.26 22.27
N GLU A 12 -1.37 -1.05 21.65
CA GLU A 12 -1.34 -1.21 20.21
C GLU A 12 -2.75 -1.59 19.72
N GLY A 13 -3.23 -0.95 18.65
CA GLY A 13 -4.53 -1.22 18.04
C GLY A 13 -5.74 -0.39 18.51
N ARG A 14 -5.59 0.58 19.44
CA ARG A 14 -6.68 1.52 19.79
C ARG A 14 -7.18 2.35 18.59
N ASN A 15 -6.31 2.58 17.62
CA ASN A 15 -6.56 3.46 16.49
C ASN A 15 -7.17 2.74 15.29
N ASP A 16 -7.22 1.41 15.29
CA ASP A 16 -7.64 0.60 14.13
C ASP A 16 -9.14 0.69 13.84
N LYS A 17 -9.95 0.95 14.87
CA LYS A 17 -11.42 1.01 14.80
C LYS A 17 -11.97 2.44 14.57
N GLY A 18 -11.10 3.44 14.41
CA GLY A 18 -11.47 4.84 14.16
C GLY A 18 -11.32 5.26 12.70
N ARG A 19 -11.88 6.42 12.33
CA ARG A 19 -11.85 6.97 10.95
C ARG A 19 -10.43 7.02 10.38
N GLY A 20 -9.44 7.38 11.19
CA GLY A 20 -8.02 7.39 10.81
C GLY A 20 -7.42 6.00 10.60
N GLY A 21 -7.75 5.02 11.45
CA GLY A 21 -7.30 3.64 11.29
C GLY A 21 -7.90 2.98 10.06
N SER A 22 -9.20 3.15 9.84
CA SER A 22 -9.89 2.62 8.66
C SER A 22 -9.34 3.21 7.36
N ALA A 23 -9.04 4.52 7.33
CA ALA A 23 -8.40 5.15 6.18
C ALA A 23 -7.00 4.58 5.92
N ARG A 24 -6.19 4.40 6.97
CA ARG A 24 -4.85 3.80 6.87
C ARG A 24 -4.89 2.35 6.39
N GLN A 25 -5.82 1.54 6.90
CA GLN A 25 -6.03 0.16 6.44
C GLN A 25 -6.40 0.11 4.95
N ARG A 26 -7.26 1.03 4.48
CA ARG A 26 -7.60 1.13 3.05
C ARG A 26 -6.38 1.49 2.20
N GLN A 27 -5.53 2.41 2.66
CA GLN A 27 -4.30 2.78 1.97
C GLN A 27 -3.34 1.59 1.85
N LEU A 28 -3.14 0.85 2.95
CA LEU A 28 -2.30 -0.35 2.96
C LEU A 28 -2.84 -1.44 2.02
N LYS A 29 -4.16 -1.68 2.03
CA LYS A 29 -4.81 -2.63 1.11
C LYS A 29 -4.60 -2.23 -0.35
N LYS A 30 -4.69 -0.93 -0.67
CA LYS A 30 -4.44 -0.41 -2.02
C LYS A 30 -2.99 -0.62 -2.45
N GLN A 31 -2.02 -0.33 -1.57
CA GLN A 31 -0.60 -0.57 -1.84
C GLN A 31 -0.32 -2.06 -2.11
N GLN A 32 -0.88 -2.96 -1.31
CA GLN A 32 -0.74 -4.40 -1.51
C GLN A 32 -1.36 -4.89 -2.83
N GLN A 33 -2.55 -4.41 -3.19
CA GLN A 33 -3.18 -4.75 -4.47
C GLN A 33 -2.33 -4.31 -5.66
N VAL A 34 -1.77 -3.10 -5.60
CA VAL A 34 -0.85 -2.59 -6.64
C VAL A 34 0.40 -3.48 -6.72
N LEU A 35 1.00 -3.84 -5.59
CA LEU A 35 2.15 -4.73 -5.56
C LEU A 35 1.85 -6.10 -6.19
N ARG A 36 0.70 -6.71 -5.85
CA ARG A 36 0.26 -7.99 -6.44
C ARG A 36 0.10 -7.90 -7.95
N LYS A 37 -0.48 -6.80 -8.46
CA LYS A 37 -0.64 -6.58 -9.89
C LYS A 37 0.72 -6.49 -10.59
N ARG A 38 1.67 -5.71 -10.04
CA ARG A 38 3.03 -5.58 -10.58
C ARG A 38 3.76 -6.93 -10.64
N LEU A 39 3.76 -7.67 -9.54
CA LEU A 39 4.37 -9.00 -9.50
C LEU A 39 3.76 -9.96 -10.51
N LYS A 40 2.43 -9.92 -10.69
CA LYS A 40 1.75 -10.75 -11.70
C LYS A 40 2.12 -10.32 -13.13
N GLU A 41 2.14 -9.03 -13.41
CA GLU A 41 2.52 -8.48 -14.71
C GLU A 41 3.97 -8.81 -15.07
N ASP A 42 4.90 -8.75 -14.11
CA ASP A 42 6.30 -9.06 -14.36
C ASP A 42 6.48 -10.55 -14.72
N ASN A 43 5.79 -11.45 -14.01
CA ASN A 43 5.75 -12.87 -14.37
C ASN A 43 5.09 -13.12 -15.74
N GLN A 44 4.11 -12.31 -16.16
CA GLN A 44 3.47 -12.45 -17.47
C GLN A 44 4.30 -11.89 -18.63
N LYS A 45 5.10 -10.83 -18.40
CA LYS A 45 6.00 -10.26 -19.42
C LYS A 45 7.10 -11.25 -19.83
N ASP A 46 7.56 -12.09 -18.91
CA ASP A 46 8.55 -13.12 -19.24
C ASP A 46 7.95 -14.25 -20.09
N ASN A 47 6.64 -14.51 -19.98
CA ASN A 47 5.93 -15.48 -20.83
C ASN A 47 5.49 -14.90 -22.18
N ASN A 48 5.34 -13.58 -22.30
CA ASN A 48 4.90 -12.87 -23.52
C ASN A 48 6.01 -12.02 -24.17
N LYS A 49 7.29 -12.36 -23.97
CA LYS A 49 8.44 -11.73 -24.66
C LYS A 49 8.54 -12.10 -26.16
N GLY A 50 7.42 -12.48 -26.78
CA GLY A 50 7.21 -12.39 -28.21
C GLY A 50 6.19 -11.30 -28.49
N ASN A 51 6.66 -10.15 -29.00
CA ASN A 51 5.87 -9.05 -29.55
C ASN A 51 5.10 -8.16 -28.56
N GLN A 52 5.68 -7.01 -28.20
CA GLN A 52 5.11 -5.67 -28.46
C GLN A 52 5.93 -4.58 -27.75
N LYS A 53 6.68 -3.84 -28.58
CA LYS A 53 7.23 -2.53 -28.24
C LYS A 53 6.08 -1.52 -28.26
N GLY A 54 5.98 -0.64 -27.26
CA GLY A 54 5.14 0.56 -27.38
C GLY A 54 4.56 1.09 -26.07
N GLY A 55 5.00 2.28 -25.68
CA GLY A 55 4.15 3.33 -25.11
C GLY A 55 3.71 3.21 -23.66
N ASP A 56 4.22 4.14 -22.84
CA ASP A 56 3.49 4.85 -21.79
C ASP A 56 3.12 4.07 -20.52
N LYS A 57 4.15 3.72 -19.74
CA LYS A 57 4.01 3.33 -18.33
C LYS A 57 4.22 4.54 -17.41
N LEU A 58 3.35 5.55 -17.50
CA LEU A 58 3.31 6.66 -16.54
C LEU A 58 1.99 6.71 -15.74
N ILE A 59 1.50 5.56 -15.28
CA ILE A 59 0.42 5.52 -14.30
C ILE A 59 1.04 5.46 -12.90
N PHE A 60 1.75 6.54 -12.54
CA PHE A 60 2.14 6.83 -11.16
C PHE A 60 1.01 7.65 -10.52
N PRO A 61 0.34 7.18 -9.47
CA PRO A 61 -0.48 8.07 -8.69
C PRO A 61 0.47 8.86 -7.76
N LEU A 62 0.69 10.14 -8.09
CA LEU A 62 1.26 11.17 -7.22
C LEU A 62 0.38 11.34 -5.97
N ILE A 63 0.52 10.49 -4.96
CA ILE A 63 -0.25 10.59 -3.69
C ILE A 63 0.68 10.62 -2.47
N PHE A 64 1.83 11.27 -2.60
CA PHE A 64 2.74 11.56 -1.49
C PHE A 64 3.12 13.05 -1.45
N LEU A 65 2.18 13.93 -1.80
CA LEU A 65 2.26 15.38 -1.60
C LEU A 65 1.24 15.81 -0.55
#